data_AF-A0A139DLN1-F1
#
_entry.id   AF-A0A139DLN1-F1
#
_cell.length_a   1.000
_cell.length_b   1.000
_cell.length_c   1.000
_cell.angle_alpha   90.00
_cell.angle_beta   90.00
_cell.angle_gamma   90.00
#
_symmetry.space_group_name_H-M   'P 1'
#
loop_
_entity.id
_entity.type
_entity.pdbx_description
1 polymer ?
#
loop_
_entity_poly.entity_id
_entity_poly.type
_entity_poly.pdbx_seq_one_letter_code
_entity_poly.pdbx_strand_id
1 'polypeptide(L)'
;MNAPSQSVAFKIFLIVVLATIAPIGNFLSVELFYGVEFIFGSITVFLALTYLGPWAAILVAIAGGLQTVQAWGHPIGLFTFTLEAVVVSLLYKRGWQNLVLNDLVFWLVVGIPIIWVAYPAFLGMSAEAVGLLALKQPLNGIFNALVAGLVLYGISHVFRSEGRNWAEKPDKLAGLLFHGLLAIILVTGAILIVLQGHYQRQSLLQDVERTLSNQAQAIKDRMESSSASATAIISGKTDIGTTSLSGFHYYLTDAAGAVLGSNTSGAPRPECVNQRQLLLWEPDVDNPIMRAQRGIFCL
;
A
#
# COMPACT_ATOMS: atom_id res chain seq x y z
N MET A 1 -22.30 28.52 29.91
CA MET A 1 -23.29 27.56 29.39
C MET A 1 -22.57 26.25 29.10
N ASN A 2 -23.00 25.14 29.71
CA ASN A 2 -22.38 23.84 29.46
C ASN A 2 -22.96 23.24 28.18
N ALA A 3 -22.11 22.77 27.27
CA ALA A 3 -22.58 22.06 26.08
C ALA A 3 -23.36 20.80 26.48
N PRO A 4 -24.45 20.45 25.77
CA PRO A 4 -25.24 19.26 26.10
C PRO A 4 -24.34 18.01 26.03
N SER A 5 -24.32 17.23 27.11
CA SER A 5 -23.57 15.97 27.15
C SER A 5 -24.19 14.99 26.16
N GLN A 6 -23.50 14.77 25.03
CA GLN A 6 -23.91 13.75 24.06
C GLN A 6 -24.13 12.42 24.77
N SER A 7 -25.25 11.75 24.46
CA SER A 7 -25.61 10.48 25.08
C SER A 7 -24.53 9.42 24.82
N VAL A 8 -24.36 8.51 25.79
CA VAL A 8 -23.37 7.44 25.68
C VAL A 8 -23.64 6.58 24.43
N ALA A 9 -24.91 6.31 24.13
CA ALA A 9 -25.33 5.62 22.91
C ALA A 9 -24.87 6.32 21.62
N PHE A 10 -24.99 7.66 21.53
CA PHE A 10 -24.52 8.41 20.35
C PHE A 10 -23.00 8.35 20.19
N LYS A 11 -22.23 8.41 21.30
CA LYS A 11 -20.77 8.24 21.25
C LYS A 11 -20.39 6.83 20.78
N ILE A 12 -21.02 5.79 21.33
CA ILE A 12 -20.78 4.39 20.92
C ILE A 12 -21.09 4.20 19.43
N PHE A 13 -22.23 4.72 18.96
CA PHE A 13 -22.60 4.71 17.55
C PHE A 13 -21.52 5.35 16.67
N LEU A 14 -21.03 6.54 17.03
CA LEU A 14 -19.93 7.19 16.28
C LEU A 14 -18.62 6.39 16.33
N ILE A 15 -18.26 5.75 17.46
CA ILE A 15 -17.08 4.87 17.53
C ILE A 15 -17.23 3.73 16.52
N VAL A 16 -18.38 3.04 16.49
CA VAL A 16 -18.63 1.92 15.57
C VAL A 16 -18.58 2.37 14.10
N VAL A 17 -19.20 3.51 13.77
CA VAL A 17 -19.16 4.07 12.41
C VAL A 17 -17.73 4.40 11.98
N LEU A 18 -16.96 5.11 12.81
CA LEU A 18 -15.58 5.49 12.50
C LEU A 18 -14.65 4.26 12.45
N ALA A 19 -14.83 3.28 13.33
CA ALA A 19 -14.07 2.02 13.33
C ALA A 19 -14.37 1.14 12.10
N THR A 20 -15.57 1.26 11.51
CA THR A 20 -15.95 0.58 10.27
C THR A 20 -15.40 1.32 9.04
N ILE A 21 -15.37 2.65 9.06
CA ILE A 21 -14.85 3.47 7.96
C ILE A 21 -13.32 3.37 7.85
N ALA A 22 -12.58 3.25 8.97
CA ALA A 22 -11.12 3.18 8.95
C ALA A 22 -10.53 2.06 8.06
N PRO A 23 -10.94 0.77 8.17
CA PRO A 23 -10.45 -0.29 7.28
C PRO A 23 -10.96 -0.12 5.84
N ILE A 24 -12.13 0.48 5.61
CA ILE A 24 -12.60 0.83 4.25
C ILE A 24 -11.69 1.89 3.63
N GLY A 25 -11.30 2.92 4.38
CA GLY A 25 -10.33 3.93 3.95
C GLY A 25 -8.94 3.37 3.65
N ASN A 26 -8.53 2.28 4.33
CA ASN A 26 -7.31 1.57 3.97
C ASN A 26 -7.47 0.61 2.78
N PHE A 27 -8.70 0.18 2.46
CA PHE A 27 -8.99 -0.64 1.28
C PHE A 27 -9.15 0.20 -0.01
N LEU A 28 -9.60 1.45 0.11
CA LEU A 28 -9.67 2.43 -0.99
C LEU A 28 -8.29 3.08 -1.27
N SER A 29 -7.21 2.31 -1.13
CA SER A 29 -5.84 2.79 -1.22
C SER A 29 -5.49 3.30 -2.63
N VAL A 30 -4.51 4.21 -2.71
CA VAL A 30 -4.01 4.77 -3.97
C VAL A 30 -2.57 4.32 -4.18
N GLU A 31 -2.32 3.50 -5.21
CA GLU A 31 -0.98 3.10 -5.62
C GLU A 31 -0.20 4.34 -6.12
N LEU A 32 0.91 4.65 -5.45
CA LEU A 32 1.82 5.74 -5.84
C LEU A 32 2.77 5.28 -6.95
N PHE A 33 3.32 4.09 -6.76
CA PHE A 33 4.23 3.36 -7.64
C PHE A 33 4.32 1.91 -7.13
N TYR A 34 5.02 1.05 -7.86
CA TYR A 34 5.02 -0.41 -7.71
C TYR A 34 5.03 -0.91 -6.25
N GLY A 35 3.91 -1.46 -5.78
CA GLY A 35 3.75 -2.04 -4.44
C GLY A 35 3.62 -1.05 -3.27
N VAL A 36 3.62 0.26 -3.54
CA VAL A 36 3.59 1.31 -2.50
C VAL A 36 2.30 2.12 -2.58
N GLU A 37 1.41 1.91 -1.61
CA GLU A 37 0.06 2.48 -1.59
C GLU A 37 -0.16 3.49 -0.46
N PHE A 38 -0.86 4.58 -0.76
CA PHE A 38 -1.41 5.54 0.19
C PHE A 38 -2.69 4.98 0.82
N ILE A 39 -2.82 5.02 2.16
CA ILE A 39 -3.95 4.47 2.91
C ILE A 39 -4.58 5.52 3.83
N PHE A 40 -5.91 5.55 3.94
CA PHE A 40 -6.64 6.71 4.47
C PHE A 40 -7.30 6.53 5.85
N GLY A 41 -7.11 5.38 6.50
CA GLY A 41 -7.76 5.05 7.78
C GLY A 41 -7.38 5.98 8.94
N SER A 42 -6.16 6.55 8.97
CA SER A 42 -5.76 7.49 10.03
C SER A 42 -6.59 8.80 10.00
N ILE A 43 -7.21 9.18 8.87
CA ILE A 43 -8.17 10.31 8.85
C ILE A 43 -9.28 10.05 9.87
N THR A 44 -9.82 8.83 9.86
CA THR A 44 -10.93 8.42 10.72
C THR A 44 -10.50 8.32 12.19
N VAL A 45 -9.24 7.94 12.44
CA VAL A 45 -8.59 7.94 13.77
C VAL A 45 -8.51 9.36 14.34
N PHE A 46 -8.05 10.34 13.56
CA PHE A 46 -7.92 11.72 14.01
C PHE A 46 -9.28 12.40 14.22
N LEU A 47 -10.29 12.07 13.41
CA LEU A 47 -11.69 12.48 13.68
C LEU A 47 -12.22 11.86 14.99
N ALA A 48 -11.91 10.59 15.27
CA ALA A 48 -12.30 9.95 16.53
C ALA A 48 -11.61 10.61 17.75
N LEU A 49 -10.33 10.98 17.63
CA LEU A 49 -9.59 11.70 18.66
C LEU A 49 -10.29 13.02 19.04
N THR A 50 -10.63 13.86 18.06
CA THR A 50 -11.16 15.21 18.33
C THR A 50 -12.63 15.20 18.77
N TYR A 51 -13.46 14.29 18.27
CA TYR A 51 -14.88 14.22 18.65
C TYR A 51 -15.17 13.37 19.90
N LEU A 52 -14.43 12.26 20.09
CA LEU A 52 -14.77 11.20 21.03
C LEU A 52 -13.67 10.96 22.07
N GLY A 53 -12.42 11.30 21.75
CA GLY A 53 -11.26 11.27 22.64
C GLY A 53 -10.33 10.08 22.40
N PRO A 54 -9.19 10.01 23.12
CA PRO A 54 -8.12 9.05 22.85
C PRO A 54 -8.50 7.57 22.80
N TRP A 55 -9.38 7.11 23.69
CA TRP A 55 -9.80 5.71 23.68
C TRP A 55 -10.56 5.33 22.40
N ALA A 56 -11.36 6.25 21.87
CA ALA A 56 -12.01 6.06 20.58
C ALA A 56 -10.98 6.04 19.43
N ALA A 57 -10.02 6.96 19.44
CA ALA A 57 -8.94 7.00 18.45
C ALA A 57 -8.14 5.69 18.40
N ILE A 58 -7.74 5.17 19.57
CA ILE A 58 -7.00 3.91 19.68
C ILE A 58 -7.83 2.72 19.16
N LEU A 59 -9.11 2.63 19.52
CA LEU A 59 -9.99 1.57 19.03
C LEU A 59 -10.20 1.62 17.50
N VAL A 60 -10.36 2.83 16.94
CA VAL A 60 -10.48 3.05 15.48
C VAL A 60 -9.16 2.73 14.77
N ALA A 61 -8.01 3.04 15.38
CA ALA A 61 -6.69 2.73 14.84
C ALA A 61 -6.41 1.22 14.81
N ILE A 62 -6.80 0.50 15.86
CA ILE A 62 -6.73 -0.97 15.88
C ILE A 62 -7.63 -1.55 14.77
N ALA A 63 -8.87 -1.07 14.65
CA ALA A 63 -9.82 -1.54 13.63
C ALA A 63 -9.31 -1.31 12.19
N GLY A 64 -8.78 -0.12 11.88
CA GLY A 64 -8.14 0.14 10.59
C GLY A 64 -6.84 -0.63 10.39
N GLY A 65 -6.03 -0.78 11.44
CA GLY A 65 -4.76 -1.49 11.42
C GLY A 65 -4.90 -2.98 11.16
N LEU A 66 -5.99 -3.63 11.59
CA LEU A 66 -6.25 -5.05 11.31
C LEU A 66 -6.31 -5.34 9.79
N GLN A 67 -6.84 -4.41 8.99
CA GLN A 67 -6.81 -4.55 7.52
C GLN A 67 -5.37 -4.50 6.98
N THR A 68 -4.47 -3.72 7.59
CA THR A 68 -3.05 -3.66 7.15
C THR A 68 -2.33 -4.97 7.39
N VAL A 69 -2.70 -5.75 8.42
CA VAL A 69 -2.14 -7.10 8.65
C VAL A 69 -2.55 -8.05 7.52
N GLN A 70 -3.81 -7.97 7.07
CA GLN A 70 -4.29 -8.77 5.94
C GLN A 70 -3.67 -8.32 4.60
N ALA A 71 -3.46 -7.01 4.41
CA ALA A 71 -2.93 -6.45 3.16
C ALA A 71 -1.41 -6.64 3.01
N TRP A 72 -0.65 -6.53 4.10
CA TRP A 72 0.82 -6.56 4.07
C TRP A 72 1.41 -7.87 4.62
N GLY A 73 0.57 -8.81 5.07
CA GLY A 73 0.99 -10.11 5.61
C GLY A 73 1.69 -10.05 6.99
N HIS A 74 1.90 -8.87 7.56
CA HIS A 74 2.66 -8.67 8.80
C HIS A 74 2.04 -7.63 9.76
N PRO A 75 2.20 -7.75 11.09
CA PRO A 75 1.53 -6.89 12.06
C PRO A 75 2.21 -5.53 12.33
N ILE A 76 3.38 -5.25 11.74
CA ILE A 76 4.16 -4.03 12.04
C ILE A 76 3.34 -2.75 11.77
N GLY A 77 2.54 -2.72 10.70
CA GLY A 77 1.63 -1.61 10.39
C GLY A 77 0.61 -1.35 11.49
N LEU A 78 -0.14 -2.38 11.90
CA LEU A 78 -1.11 -2.31 13.02
C LEU A 78 -0.48 -1.72 14.29
N PHE A 79 0.69 -2.21 14.70
CA PHE A 79 1.37 -1.68 15.90
C PHE A 79 1.81 -0.23 15.72
N THR A 80 2.35 0.14 14.55
CA THR A 80 2.85 1.49 14.27
C THR A 80 1.70 2.51 14.25
N PHE A 81 0.60 2.25 13.54
CA PHE A 81 -0.56 3.16 13.50
C PHE A 81 -1.36 3.17 14.80
N THR A 82 -1.35 2.08 15.59
CA THR A 82 -1.91 2.13 16.96
C THR A 82 -1.05 3.03 17.85
N LEU A 83 0.27 3.00 17.71
CA LEU A 83 1.18 3.86 18.47
C LEU A 83 1.11 5.33 18.01
N GLU A 84 0.92 5.59 16.71
CA GLU A 84 0.56 6.91 16.14
C GLU A 84 -0.64 7.49 16.89
N ALA A 85 -1.75 6.73 16.94
CA ALA A 85 -2.96 7.14 17.63
C ALA A 85 -2.73 7.41 19.13
N VAL A 86 -1.91 6.61 19.82
CA VAL A 86 -1.56 6.82 21.24
C VAL A 86 -0.73 8.10 21.42
N VAL A 87 0.34 8.30 20.66
CA VAL A 87 1.26 9.44 20.80
C VAL A 87 0.57 10.74 20.41
N VAL A 88 -0.12 10.78 19.28
CA VAL A 88 -0.89 11.96 18.83
C VAL A 88 -1.98 12.30 19.86
N SER A 89 -2.66 11.30 20.42
CA SER A 89 -3.64 11.50 21.51
C SER A 89 -3.04 12.11 22.78
N LEU A 90 -1.81 11.71 23.14
CA LEU A 90 -1.10 12.21 24.32
C LEU A 90 -0.66 13.67 24.14
N LEU A 91 -0.11 14.00 22.97
CA LEU A 91 0.27 15.38 22.61
C LEU A 91 -0.96 16.30 22.56
N TYR A 92 -2.04 15.84 21.91
CA TYR A 92 -3.30 16.58 21.84
C TYR A 92 -3.90 16.86 23.24
N LYS A 93 -3.86 15.87 24.15
CA LYS A 93 -4.23 16.06 25.57
C LYS A 93 -3.32 17.03 26.34
N ARG A 94 -2.06 17.17 25.94
CA ARG A 94 -1.09 18.13 26.53
C ARG A 94 -1.22 19.55 25.95
N GLY A 95 -2.25 19.81 25.16
CA GLY A 95 -2.55 21.15 24.62
C GLY A 95 -1.95 21.42 23.24
N TRP A 96 -1.24 20.46 22.64
CA TRP A 96 -0.76 20.58 21.26
C TRP A 96 -1.92 20.29 20.32
N GLN A 97 -2.74 21.30 20.03
CA GLN A 97 -4.01 21.11 19.30
C GLN A 97 -3.84 20.91 17.79
N ASN A 98 -2.63 21.03 17.24
CA ASN A 98 -2.37 20.84 15.82
C ASN A 98 -2.11 19.36 15.51
N LEU A 99 -3.02 18.72 14.76
CA LEU A 99 -2.93 17.29 14.46
C LEU A 99 -1.72 16.96 13.58
N VAL A 100 -1.44 17.79 12.57
CA VAL A 100 -0.33 17.61 11.63
C VAL A 100 1.03 17.67 12.34
N LEU A 101 1.21 18.60 13.28
CA LEU A 101 2.45 18.73 14.05
C LEU A 101 2.65 17.55 15.01
N ASN A 102 1.57 17.10 15.66
CA ASN A 102 1.64 15.93 16.56
C ASN A 102 2.01 14.66 15.79
N ASP A 103 1.43 14.48 14.60
CA ASP A 103 1.71 13.36 13.70
C ASP A 103 3.14 13.41 13.17
N LEU A 104 3.60 14.57 12.70
CA LEU A 104 5.00 14.79 12.30
C LEU A 104 5.99 14.46 13.42
N VAL A 105 5.70 14.87 14.67
CA VAL A 105 6.53 14.53 15.84
C VAL A 105 6.53 13.03 16.09
N PHE A 106 5.39 12.35 16.00
CA PHE A 106 5.35 10.88 16.09
C PHE A 106 6.21 10.23 15.02
N TRP A 107 6.08 10.62 13.76
CA TRP A 107 6.81 10.01 12.66
C TRP A 107 8.33 10.25 12.76
N LEU A 108 8.76 11.46 13.10
CA LEU A 108 10.20 11.77 13.25
C LEU A 108 10.85 11.08 14.45
N VAL A 109 10.15 10.98 15.59
CA VAL A 109 10.74 10.50 16.86
C VAL A 109 10.50 9.02 17.12
N VAL A 110 9.44 8.44 16.55
CA VAL A 110 8.99 7.07 16.86
C VAL A 110 8.76 6.25 15.59
N GLY A 111 8.00 6.74 14.62
CA GLY A 111 7.63 5.99 13.41
C GLY A 111 8.82 5.62 12.52
N ILE A 112 9.67 6.59 12.17
CA ILE A 112 10.89 6.36 11.36
C ILE A 112 11.88 5.43 12.07
N PRO A 113 12.21 5.61 13.38
CA PRO A 113 13.02 4.64 14.12
C PRO A 113 12.42 3.23 14.15
N ILE A 114 11.10 3.08 14.32
CA ILE A 114 10.44 1.76 14.22
C ILE A 114 10.63 1.16 12.83
N ILE A 115 10.50 1.95 11.76
CA ILE A 115 10.72 1.46 10.39
C ILE A 115 12.14 0.95 10.20
N TRP A 116 13.15 1.74 10.58
CA TRP A 116 14.56 1.38 10.43
C TRP A 116 15.03 0.21 11.29
N VAL A 117 14.36 -0.09 12.40
CA VAL A 117 14.70 -1.24 13.25
C VAL A 117 13.87 -2.47 12.87
N ALA A 118 12.55 -2.34 12.78
CA ALA A 118 11.66 -3.49 12.66
C ALA A 118 11.66 -4.12 11.27
N TYR A 119 11.73 -3.34 10.19
CA TYR A 119 11.62 -3.90 8.84
C TYR A 119 12.88 -4.69 8.43
N PRO A 120 14.12 -4.25 8.70
CA PRO A 120 15.30 -5.11 8.55
C PRO A 120 15.26 -6.32 9.47
N ALA A 121 14.95 -6.13 10.76
CA ALA A 121 15.08 -7.20 11.76
C ALA A 121 14.05 -8.33 11.65
N PHE A 122 12.82 -8.03 11.23
CA PHE A 122 11.73 -9.01 11.14
C PHE A 122 11.39 -9.44 9.71
N LEU A 123 11.73 -8.64 8.69
CA LEU A 123 11.37 -8.92 7.29
C LEU A 123 12.59 -9.00 6.35
N GLY A 124 13.82 -8.80 6.86
CA GLY A 124 15.04 -8.89 6.04
C GLY A 124 15.15 -7.84 4.93
N MET A 125 14.35 -6.77 4.97
CA MET A 125 14.26 -5.80 3.87
C MET A 125 15.55 -5.00 3.68
N SER A 126 15.87 -4.69 2.42
CA SER A 126 17.05 -3.91 2.06
C SER A 126 16.94 -2.44 2.53
N ALA A 127 18.09 -1.79 2.69
CA ALA A 127 18.15 -0.41 3.19
C ALA A 127 17.42 0.58 2.26
N GLU A 128 17.39 0.32 0.95
CA GLU A 128 16.70 1.11 -0.06
C GLU A 128 15.18 1.03 0.13
N ALA A 129 14.64 -0.19 0.28
CA ALA A 129 13.22 -0.42 0.51
C ALA A 129 12.74 0.12 1.87
N VAL A 130 13.60 0.03 2.89
CA VAL A 130 13.33 0.59 4.22
C VAL A 130 13.39 2.12 4.21
N GLY A 131 14.35 2.72 3.50
CA GLY A 131 14.43 4.18 3.33
C GLY A 131 13.22 4.74 2.56
N LEU A 132 12.78 4.04 1.53
CA LEU A 132 11.56 4.34 0.77
C LEU A 132 10.31 4.32 1.66
N LEU A 133 10.19 3.32 2.53
CA LEU A 133 9.09 3.22 3.49
C LEU A 133 9.18 4.31 4.58
N ALA A 134 10.39 4.60 5.07
CA ALA A 134 10.65 5.65 6.04
C ALA A 134 10.35 7.07 5.51
N LEU A 135 10.38 7.27 4.18
CA LEU A 135 9.87 8.48 3.54
C LEU A 135 8.34 8.44 3.37
N LYS A 136 7.80 7.31 2.90
CA LYS A 136 6.39 7.16 2.52
C LYS A 136 5.42 7.17 3.72
N GLN A 137 5.73 6.47 4.81
CA GLN A 137 4.78 6.34 5.92
C GLN A 137 4.53 7.68 6.66
N PRO A 138 5.55 8.54 6.90
CA PRO A 138 5.32 9.90 7.41
C PRO A 138 4.46 10.75 6.48
N LEU A 139 4.70 10.71 5.15
CA LEU A 139 3.84 11.43 4.20
C LEU A 139 2.38 10.95 4.28
N ASN A 140 2.17 9.65 4.50
CA ASN A 140 0.86 9.05 4.70
C ASN A 140 0.15 9.56 5.97
N GLY A 141 0.85 9.59 7.11
CA GLY A 141 0.33 10.16 8.36
C GLY A 141 -0.01 11.65 8.23
N ILE A 142 0.94 12.44 7.73
CA ILE A 142 0.83 13.91 7.64
C ILE A 142 -0.33 14.31 6.73
N PHE A 143 -0.50 13.64 5.59
CA PHE A 143 -1.63 13.84 4.69
C PHE A 143 -2.96 13.50 5.39
N ASN A 144 -3.03 12.37 6.09
CA ASN A 144 -4.25 11.97 6.81
C ASN A 144 -4.60 12.93 7.96
N ALA A 145 -3.61 13.43 8.68
CA ALA A 145 -3.77 14.47 9.71
C ALA A 145 -4.27 15.79 9.12
N LEU A 146 -3.73 16.17 7.96
CA LEU A 146 -4.13 17.37 7.22
C LEU A 146 -5.56 17.27 6.68
N VAL A 147 -5.95 16.13 6.09
CA VAL A 147 -7.33 15.92 5.61
C VAL A 147 -8.30 15.91 6.78
N ALA A 148 -7.95 15.28 7.91
CA ALA A 148 -8.76 15.35 9.13
C ALA A 148 -8.92 16.80 9.62
N GLY A 149 -7.84 17.59 9.66
CA GLY A 149 -7.87 19.02 10.01
C GLY A 149 -8.79 19.85 9.10
N LEU A 150 -8.72 19.65 7.78
CA LEU A 150 -9.59 20.31 6.81
C LEU A 150 -11.06 19.90 6.96
N VAL A 151 -11.34 18.62 7.20
CA VAL A 151 -12.70 18.11 7.47
C VAL A 151 -13.27 18.73 8.75
N LEU A 152 -12.49 18.79 9.83
CA LEU A 152 -12.88 19.42 11.09
C LEU A 152 -13.16 20.92 10.92
N TYR A 153 -12.32 21.63 10.17
CA TYR A 153 -12.53 23.03 9.83
C TYR A 153 -13.84 23.24 9.06
N GLY A 154 -14.08 22.44 8.01
CA GLY A 154 -15.31 22.48 7.22
C GLY A 154 -16.58 22.22 8.05
N ILE A 155 -16.58 21.18 8.88
CA ILE A 155 -17.70 20.87 9.79
C ILE A 155 -17.94 22.03 10.76
N SER A 156 -16.90 22.62 11.34
CA SER A 156 -17.03 23.74 12.28
C SER A 156 -17.69 24.98 11.64
N HIS A 157 -17.43 25.22 10.35
CA HIS A 157 -17.97 26.34 9.60
C HIS A 157 -19.43 26.12 9.19
N VAL A 158 -19.75 24.95 8.63
CA VAL A 158 -21.10 24.61 8.16
C VAL A 158 -22.11 24.54 9.32
N PHE A 159 -21.74 23.89 10.44
CA PHE A 159 -22.67 23.61 11.54
C PHE A 159 -22.67 24.66 12.65
N ARG A 160 -21.98 25.80 12.47
CA ARG A 160 -21.91 26.94 13.41
C ARG A 160 -21.81 26.50 14.89
N SER A 161 -20.83 25.65 15.19
CA SER A 161 -20.63 25.07 16.51
C SER A 161 -20.05 26.10 17.52
N GLU A 162 -20.85 27.09 17.91
CA GLU A 162 -20.42 28.23 18.75
C GLU A 162 -20.01 27.84 20.19
N GLY A 163 -20.33 26.63 20.66
CA GLY A 163 -20.09 26.20 22.04
C GLY A 163 -18.87 25.30 22.29
N ARG A 164 -18.03 25.01 21.28
CA ARG A 164 -17.00 23.95 21.40
C ARG A 164 -15.72 24.35 20.67
N ASN A 165 -14.58 24.31 21.36
CA ASN A 165 -13.24 24.61 20.83
C ASN A 165 -12.76 23.46 19.90
N TRP A 166 -13.46 23.25 18.78
CA TRP A 166 -13.19 22.20 17.79
C TRP A 166 -12.17 22.61 16.74
N ALA A 167 -12.12 23.90 16.42
CA ALA A 167 -10.99 24.44 15.67
C ALA A 167 -9.80 24.57 16.60
N GLU A 168 -8.63 24.16 16.10
CA GLU A 168 -7.33 24.61 16.60
C GLU A 168 -7.40 26.14 16.82
N LYS A 169 -6.88 26.65 17.94
CA LYS A 169 -6.73 28.09 18.17
C LYS A 169 -5.29 28.61 18.01
N PRO A 170 -4.68 28.53 16.82
CA PRO A 170 -3.87 29.60 16.26
C PRO A 170 -4.75 30.50 15.38
N ASP A 171 -4.19 31.61 14.90
CA ASP A 171 -4.94 32.58 14.08
C ASP A 171 -5.59 31.92 12.87
N LYS A 172 -6.92 32.10 12.72
CA LYS A 172 -7.74 31.37 11.73
C LYS A 172 -7.18 31.43 10.30
N LEU A 173 -6.54 32.54 9.94
CA LEU A 173 -5.89 32.72 8.65
C LEU A 173 -4.57 31.94 8.56
N ALA A 174 -3.69 32.02 9.56
CA ALA A 174 -2.41 31.31 9.56
C ALA A 174 -2.59 29.78 9.56
N GLY A 175 -3.54 29.28 10.36
CA GLY A 175 -3.88 27.85 10.38
C GLY A 175 -4.47 27.36 9.05
N LEU A 176 -5.35 28.15 8.43
CA LEU A 176 -5.93 27.83 7.12
C LEU A 176 -4.89 27.91 5.99
N LEU A 177 -3.99 28.90 6.01
CA LEU A 177 -2.88 29.01 5.07
C LEU A 177 -1.90 27.86 5.22
N PHE A 178 -1.55 27.46 6.45
CA PHE A 178 -0.69 26.31 6.70
C PHE A 178 -1.29 25.02 6.11
N HIS A 179 -2.53 24.69 6.45
CA HIS A 179 -3.22 23.52 5.91
C HIS A 179 -3.42 23.63 4.38
N GLY A 180 -3.78 24.79 3.85
CA GLY A 180 -3.98 25.00 2.42
C GLY A 180 -2.70 24.85 1.60
N LEU A 181 -1.61 25.48 2.03
CA LEU A 181 -0.30 25.38 1.37
C LEU A 181 0.26 23.97 1.46
N LEU A 182 0.20 23.33 2.64
CA LEU A 182 0.67 21.95 2.81
C LEU A 182 -0.19 20.96 2.00
N ALA A 183 -1.50 21.19 1.89
CA ALA A 183 -2.38 20.40 1.04
C ALA A 183 -1.99 20.50 -0.43
N ILE A 184 -1.76 21.73 -0.92
CA ILE A 184 -1.32 21.98 -2.30
C ILE A 184 0.02 21.28 -2.55
N ILE A 185 1.01 21.43 -1.67
CA ILE A 185 2.33 20.80 -1.81
C ILE A 185 2.21 19.27 -1.86
N LEU A 186 1.47 18.66 -0.92
CA LEU A 186 1.30 17.21 -0.86
C LEU A 186 0.50 16.67 -2.05
N VAL A 187 -0.59 17.33 -2.45
CA VAL A 187 -1.44 16.88 -3.57
C VAL A 187 -0.72 17.05 -4.91
N THR A 188 -0.06 18.18 -5.15
CA THR A 188 0.75 18.38 -6.37
C THR A 188 1.91 17.39 -6.43
N GLY A 189 2.61 17.15 -5.33
CA GLY A 189 3.66 16.13 -5.24
C GLY A 189 3.13 14.72 -5.50
N ALA A 190 2.02 14.33 -4.85
CA ALA A 190 1.39 13.03 -5.04
C ALA A 190 0.92 12.80 -6.48
N ILE A 191 0.31 13.80 -7.13
CA ILE A 191 -0.10 13.70 -8.54
C ILE A 191 1.11 13.43 -9.44
N LEU A 192 2.23 14.16 -9.26
CA LEU A 192 3.43 13.94 -10.06
C LEU A 192 4.02 12.54 -9.82
N ILE A 193 4.06 12.09 -8.56
CA ILE A 193 4.55 10.74 -8.20
C ILE A 193 3.66 9.65 -8.82
N VAL A 194 2.33 9.75 -8.71
CA VAL A 194 1.37 8.78 -9.29
C VAL A 194 1.50 8.72 -10.80
N LEU A 195 1.56 9.88 -11.48
CA LEU A 195 1.76 9.93 -12.93
C LEU A 195 3.09 9.28 -13.34
N GLN A 196 4.19 9.63 -12.67
CA GLN A 196 5.51 9.06 -12.96
C GLN A 196 5.58 7.57 -12.64
N GLY A 197 4.93 7.11 -11.56
CA GLY A 197 4.80 5.70 -11.19
C GLY A 197 4.03 4.90 -12.23
N HIS A 198 2.93 5.44 -12.78
CA HIS A 198 2.23 4.81 -13.91
C HIS A 198 3.10 4.73 -15.18
N TYR A 199 3.83 5.78 -15.53
CA TYR A 199 4.76 5.75 -16.68
C TYR A 199 5.89 4.74 -16.48
N GLN A 200 6.51 4.71 -15.30
CA GLN A 200 7.56 3.74 -14.96
C GLN A 200 7.03 2.30 -15.00
N ARG A 201 5.84 2.04 -14.45
CA ARG A 201 5.19 0.73 -14.48
C ARG A 201 4.90 0.28 -15.92
N GLN A 202 4.45 1.17 -16.79
CA GLN A 202 4.23 0.86 -18.21
C GLN A 202 5.54 0.54 -18.94
N SER A 203 6.62 1.31 -18.70
CA SER A 203 7.94 1.01 -19.29
C SER A 203 8.46 -0.34 -18.80
N LEU A 204 8.42 -0.59 -17.49
CA LEU A 204 8.87 -1.86 -16.90
C LEU A 204 8.12 -3.06 -17.47
N LEU A 205 6.79 -2.97 -17.63
CA LEU A 205 5.99 -4.02 -18.24
C LEU A 205 6.36 -4.26 -19.71
N GLN A 206 6.61 -3.20 -20.49
CA GLN A 206 7.08 -3.32 -21.88
C GLN A 206 8.48 -3.93 -21.98
N ASP A 207 9.38 -3.62 -21.04
CA ASP A 207 10.74 -4.16 -21.05
C ASP A 207 10.78 -5.63 -20.60
N VAL A 208 9.92 -6.02 -19.65
CA VAL A 208 9.68 -7.43 -19.29
C VAL A 208 9.06 -8.20 -20.46
N GLU A 209 8.02 -7.65 -21.10
CA GLU A 209 7.39 -8.21 -22.31
C GLU A 209 8.40 -8.42 -23.43
N ARG A 210 9.20 -7.39 -23.77
CA ARG A 210 10.26 -7.48 -24.80
C ARG A 210 11.30 -8.53 -24.44
N THR A 211 11.72 -8.60 -23.18
CA THR A 211 12.72 -9.58 -22.72
C THR A 211 12.17 -11.00 -22.88
N LEU A 212 10.94 -11.25 -22.44
CA LEU A 212 10.25 -12.53 -22.60
C LEU A 212 10.07 -12.91 -24.08
N SER A 213 9.60 -11.96 -24.91
CA SER A 213 9.39 -12.18 -26.34
C SER A 213 10.69 -12.51 -27.07
N ASN A 214 11.76 -11.74 -26.82
CA ASN A 214 13.09 -11.98 -27.38
C ASN A 214 13.66 -13.34 -26.96
N GLN A 215 13.47 -13.75 -25.70
CA GLN A 215 13.92 -15.06 -25.21
C GLN A 215 13.12 -16.20 -25.84
N ALA A 216 11.79 -16.09 -25.93
CA ALA A 216 10.93 -17.09 -26.54
C ALA A 216 11.19 -17.24 -28.05
N GLN A 217 11.39 -16.13 -28.77
CA GLN A 217 11.82 -16.11 -30.17
C GLN A 217 13.18 -16.83 -30.33
N ALA A 218 14.16 -16.51 -29.48
CA ALA A 218 15.47 -17.17 -29.52
C ALA A 218 15.42 -18.67 -29.20
N ILE A 219 14.50 -19.12 -28.34
CA ILE A 219 14.25 -20.55 -28.10
C ILE A 219 13.64 -21.19 -29.35
N LYS A 220 12.63 -20.56 -29.95
CA LYS A 220 11.96 -21.05 -31.17
C LYS A 220 12.95 -21.21 -32.34
N ASP A 221 13.70 -20.17 -32.66
CA ASP A 221 14.66 -20.17 -33.77
C ASP A 221 15.73 -21.26 -33.56
N ARG A 222 16.17 -21.47 -32.31
CA ARG A 222 17.10 -22.55 -31.95
C ARG A 222 16.47 -23.93 -32.11
N MET A 223 15.20 -24.11 -31.74
CA MET A 223 14.48 -25.37 -31.96
C MET A 223 14.32 -25.68 -33.44
N GLU A 224 13.96 -24.70 -34.28
CA GLU A 224 13.85 -24.88 -35.74
C GLU A 224 15.22 -25.19 -36.39
N SER A 225 16.31 -24.63 -35.86
CA SER A 225 17.68 -24.92 -36.32
C SER A 225 18.26 -26.27 -35.84
N SER A 226 17.64 -26.91 -34.84
CA SER A 226 18.19 -28.09 -34.18
C SER A 226 17.47 -29.37 -34.61
N SER A 227 18.23 -30.37 -35.03
CA SER A 227 17.69 -31.72 -35.28
C SER A 227 17.39 -32.53 -34.01
N ALA A 228 17.53 -31.92 -32.82
CA ALA A 228 17.26 -32.56 -31.54
C ALA A 228 15.76 -32.83 -31.35
N SER A 229 15.43 -34.07 -30.99
CA SER A 229 14.05 -34.45 -30.64
C SER A 229 13.57 -33.68 -29.41
N ALA A 230 12.31 -33.24 -29.40
CA ALA A 230 11.69 -32.48 -28.30
C ALA A 230 11.98 -33.06 -26.89
N THR A 231 12.00 -34.39 -26.76
CA THR A 231 12.30 -35.12 -25.52
C THR A 231 13.72 -34.87 -24.98
N ALA A 232 14.72 -34.66 -25.84
CA ALA A 232 16.10 -34.36 -25.45
C ALA A 232 16.25 -32.93 -24.89
N ILE A 233 15.42 -32.00 -25.40
CA ILE A 233 15.35 -30.60 -24.96
C ILE A 233 14.75 -30.52 -23.55
N ILE A 234 13.58 -31.14 -23.34
CA ILE A 234 12.88 -31.14 -22.05
C ILE A 234 13.68 -31.85 -20.96
N SER A 235 14.41 -32.93 -21.30
CA SER A 235 15.24 -33.68 -20.34
C SER A 235 16.62 -33.07 -20.07
N GLY A 236 16.92 -31.88 -20.62
CA GLY A 236 18.23 -31.22 -20.45
C GLY A 236 19.42 -31.99 -21.03
N LYS A 237 19.16 -32.98 -21.91
CA LYS A 237 20.19 -33.86 -22.49
C LYS A 237 20.86 -33.29 -23.74
N THR A 238 20.20 -32.35 -24.40
CA THR A 238 20.81 -31.47 -25.41
C THR A 238 20.93 -30.07 -24.83
N ASP A 239 22.17 -29.60 -24.67
CA ASP A 239 22.45 -28.23 -24.24
C ASP A 239 22.31 -27.28 -25.44
N ILE A 240 21.19 -26.54 -25.48
CA ILE A 240 20.90 -25.57 -26.54
C ILE A 240 21.34 -24.16 -26.12
N GLY A 241 22.25 -24.07 -25.14
CA GLY A 241 22.42 -22.88 -24.29
C GLY A 241 21.29 -22.76 -23.25
N THR A 242 20.65 -23.89 -22.91
CA THR A 242 19.55 -23.98 -21.93
C THR A 242 20.07 -24.07 -20.49
N THR A 243 21.38 -23.85 -20.27
CA THR A 243 22.01 -23.63 -18.97
C THR A 243 21.40 -22.42 -18.25
N SER A 244 20.30 -22.69 -17.56
CA SER A 244 19.63 -21.83 -16.57
C SER A 244 19.20 -20.44 -17.05
N LEU A 245 18.05 -20.38 -17.74
CA LEU A 245 17.12 -19.27 -17.58
C LEU A 245 16.50 -19.32 -16.18
N SER A 246 17.32 -19.02 -15.17
CA SER A 246 16.95 -19.06 -13.76
C SER A 246 15.74 -18.16 -13.50
N GLY A 247 14.64 -18.74 -13.00
CA GLY A 247 13.41 -18.02 -12.68
C GLY A 247 12.28 -18.11 -13.73
N PHE A 248 12.48 -18.78 -14.87
CA PHE A 248 11.43 -18.92 -15.90
C PHE A 248 10.88 -20.35 -16.02
N HIS A 249 9.56 -20.48 -15.99
CA HIS A 249 8.85 -21.74 -16.24
C HIS A 249 8.40 -21.79 -17.71
N TYR A 250 8.69 -22.91 -18.39
CA TYR A 250 8.28 -23.10 -19.79
C TYR A 250 7.62 -24.46 -20.02
N TYR A 251 6.67 -24.46 -20.96
CA TYR A 251 5.90 -25.62 -21.41
C TYR A 251 6.12 -25.81 -22.91
N LEU A 252 6.27 -27.06 -23.33
CA LEU A 252 6.13 -27.45 -24.74
C LEU A 252 4.70 -27.96 -24.96
N THR A 253 4.04 -27.51 -26.02
CA THR A 253 2.71 -28.00 -26.42
C THR A 253 2.72 -28.53 -27.85
N ASP A 254 1.74 -29.38 -28.19
CA ASP A 254 1.40 -29.68 -29.57
C ASP A 254 0.56 -28.57 -30.22
N ALA A 255 0.21 -28.74 -31.50
CA ALA A 255 -0.61 -27.80 -32.25
C ALA A 255 -2.08 -27.70 -31.78
N ALA A 256 -2.54 -28.60 -30.90
CA ALA A 256 -3.85 -28.56 -30.25
C ALA A 256 -3.78 -27.95 -28.83
N GLY A 257 -2.59 -27.54 -28.37
CA GLY A 257 -2.35 -26.97 -27.05
C GLY A 257 -2.15 -28.01 -25.94
N ALA A 258 -2.04 -29.30 -26.27
CA ALA A 258 -1.75 -30.33 -25.26
C ALA A 258 -0.27 -30.28 -24.85
N VAL A 259 -0.01 -30.23 -23.54
CA VAL A 259 1.36 -30.14 -22.99
C VAL A 259 2.13 -31.44 -23.25
N LEU A 260 3.19 -31.34 -24.04
CA LEU A 260 4.16 -32.40 -24.36
C LEU A 260 5.27 -32.51 -23.30
N GLY A 261 5.52 -31.44 -22.54
CA GLY A 261 6.41 -31.45 -21.37
C GLY A 261 6.64 -30.07 -20.77
N SER A 262 7.32 -30.00 -19.62
CA SER A 262 7.66 -28.77 -18.91
C SER A 262 9.02 -28.88 -18.23
N ASN A 263 9.65 -27.74 -17.94
CA ASN A 263 10.86 -27.70 -17.10
C ASN A 263 10.57 -27.82 -15.59
N THR A 264 9.30 -27.72 -15.20
CA THR A 264 8.86 -27.63 -13.80
C THR A 264 7.69 -28.56 -13.56
N SER A 265 7.80 -29.43 -12.56
CA SER A 265 6.74 -30.35 -12.14
C SER A 265 5.75 -29.66 -11.20
N GLY A 266 4.45 -29.67 -11.55
CA GLY A 266 3.37 -29.22 -10.65
C GLY A 266 3.00 -27.73 -10.74
N ALA A 267 3.65 -26.95 -11.60
CA ALA A 267 3.19 -25.59 -11.90
C ALA A 267 1.80 -25.63 -12.60
N PRO A 268 0.88 -24.70 -12.27
CA PRO A 268 -0.45 -24.68 -12.88
C PRO A 268 -0.35 -24.38 -14.39
N ARG A 269 -1.18 -25.07 -15.19
CA ARG A 269 -1.31 -24.78 -16.62
C ARG A 269 -1.79 -23.34 -16.79
N PRO A 270 -1.12 -22.48 -17.58
CA PRO A 270 -1.68 -21.19 -17.94
C PRO A 270 -2.91 -21.43 -18.82
N GLU A 271 -4.10 -21.03 -18.34
CA GLU A 271 -5.25 -20.86 -19.22
C GLU A 271 -4.95 -19.64 -20.12
N CYS A 272 -4.65 -19.88 -21.40
CA CYS A 272 -4.50 -18.83 -22.41
C CYS A 272 -5.85 -18.17 -22.72
N VAL A 273 -6.37 -17.38 -21.77
CA VAL A 273 -7.63 -16.66 -21.91
C VAL A 273 -7.42 -15.44 -22.79
N ASN A 274 -7.70 -15.63 -24.07
CA ASN A 274 -7.56 -14.64 -25.14
C ASN A 274 -6.10 -14.25 -25.42
N GLN A 275 -5.87 -13.67 -26.60
CA GLN A 275 -4.54 -13.54 -27.24
C GLN A 275 -3.59 -12.53 -26.59
N ARG A 276 -3.77 -12.34 -25.28
CA ARG A 276 -3.06 -11.48 -24.37
C ARG A 276 -3.36 -11.98 -22.92
N GLN A 277 -2.61 -12.92 -22.31
CA GLN A 277 -2.75 -13.23 -20.87
C GLN A 277 -1.41 -13.57 -20.16
N LEU A 278 -0.64 -12.52 -19.80
CA LEU A 278 0.69 -12.61 -19.18
C LEU A 278 0.48 -12.65 -17.68
N LEU A 279 0.11 -13.82 -17.20
CA LEU A 279 -0.01 -14.06 -15.78
C LEU A 279 1.40 -14.07 -15.20
N LEU A 280 1.81 -12.95 -14.60
CA LEU A 280 3.06 -12.87 -13.84
C LEU A 280 2.87 -13.70 -12.57
N TRP A 281 3.52 -14.86 -12.52
CA TRP A 281 3.54 -15.70 -11.33
C TRP A 281 4.79 -15.36 -10.53
N GLU A 282 4.58 -14.80 -9.34
CA GLU A 282 5.65 -14.35 -8.45
C GLU A 282 5.76 -15.36 -7.29
N PRO A 283 6.79 -16.23 -7.27
CA PRO A 283 7.01 -17.16 -6.17
C PRO A 283 7.66 -16.45 -4.99
N ASP A 284 7.09 -16.60 -3.81
CA ASP A 284 7.87 -16.65 -2.57
C ASP A 284 7.32 -17.74 -1.64
N VAL A 285 8.18 -18.28 -0.78
CA VAL A 285 8.29 -19.73 -0.58
C VAL A 285 7.28 -20.32 0.42
N ASP A 286 6.67 -19.52 1.32
CA ASP A 286 6.08 -20.05 2.57
C ASP A 286 4.74 -19.45 3.07
N ASN A 287 3.91 -18.71 2.29
CA ASN A 287 2.73 -18.00 2.87
C ASN A 287 1.38 -18.05 2.10
N PRO A 288 0.22 -18.39 2.72
CA PRO A 288 -1.06 -18.64 2.00
C PRO A 288 -1.91 -17.41 1.62
N ILE A 289 -1.37 -16.18 1.59
CA ILE A 289 -2.15 -14.93 1.51
C ILE A 289 -2.11 -14.24 0.13
N MET A 290 -1.33 -14.76 -0.83
CA MET A 290 -1.08 -14.16 -2.15
C MET A 290 -2.36 -13.83 -2.97
N ARG A 291 -2.54 -12.56 -3.35
CA ARG A 291 -3.55 -12.12 -4.35
C ARG A 291 -2.92 -12.05 -5.74
N ALA A 292 -3.59 -12.61 -6.74
CA ALA A 292 -3.16 -12.49 -8.13
C ALA A 292 -3.33 -11.06 -8.68
N GLN A 293 -2.33 -10.56 -9.42
CA GLN A 293 -2.48 -9.42 -10.33
C GLN A 293 -2.49 -9.89 -11.80
N ARG A 294 -3.36 -9.28 -12.63
CA ARG A 294 -3.53 -9.63 -14.05
C ARG A 294 -2.59 -8.82 -14.95
N GLY A 295 -1.59 -9.48 -15.56
CA GLY A 295 -0.88 -9.03 -16.76
C GLY A 295 -1.36 -9.77 -18.02
N ILE A 296 -0.99 -9.31 -19.24
CA ILE A 296 -1.80 -9.56 -20.46
C ILE A 296 -0.92 -9.71 -21.78
N PHE A 297 -0.36 -10.91 -22.13
CA PHE A 297 0.35 -11.37 -23.39
C PHE A 297 0.30 -12.90 -23.64
N CYS A 298 0.37 -13.32 -24.92
CA CYS A 298 0.71 -14.70 -25.37
C CYS A 298 1.65 -14.62 -26.60
N LEU A 299 2.38 -15.70 -26.89
CA LEU A 299 3.02 -15.98 -28.19
C LEU A 299 2.32 -17.16 -28.86
#